data_AF-A0AAW7B4F6-F1
#
_entry.id   AF-A0AAW7B4F6-F1
#
_cell.length_a   1.000
_cell.length_b   1.000
_cell.length_c   1.000
_cell.angle_alpha   90.00
_cell.angle_beta   90.00
_cell.angle_gamma   90.00
#
_symmetry.space_group_name_H-M   'P 1'
#
loop_
_entity.id
_entity.type
_entity.pdbx_description
1 polymer ?
#
loop_
_entity_poly.entity_id
_entity_poly.type
_entity_poly.pdbx_seq_one_letter_code
_entity_poly.pdbx_strand_id
1 'polypeptide(L)'
;SIKGHRTLFDWLSHDPAEVDAYIADPLCGFDASVALWIDIFHMIRRSANNRNFASIPKHLPFHLIGGAEDPATAGGAAIQRLAERMRKMGFDRVAHNILPATRHESLNEINQDAVTQKFLGWL
;
A
#
# COMPACT_ATOMS: atom_id res chain seq x y z
N SER A 1 -1.04 -14.12 3.56
CA SER A 1 -2.36 -14.77 3.43
C SER A 1 -3.13 -14.59 4.73
N ILE A 2 -4.44 -14.35 4.65
CA ILE A 2 -5.33 -14.19 5.82
C ILE A 2 -5.80 -15.58 6.26
N LYS A 3 -5.77 -15.86 7.57
CA LYS A 3 -6.23 -17.17 8.08
C LYS A 3 -7.76 -17.30 7.90
N GLY A 4 -8.21 -18.42 7.35
CA GLY A 4 -9.64 -18.71 7.17
C GLY A 4 -10.30 -17.90 6.05
N HIS A 5 -9.53 -17.47 5.06
CA HIS A 5 -10.05 -16.73 3.91
C HIS A 5 -11.09 -17.53 3.12
N ARG A 6 -12.12 -16.86 2.62
CA ARG A 6 -13.10 -17.36 1.64
C ARG A 6 -12.45 -17.49 0.26
N THR A 7 -11.64 -16.52 -0.14
CA THR A 7 -10.96 -16.48 -1.45
C THR A 7 -9.46 -16.19 -1.28
N LEU A 8 -8.67 -16.45 -2.32
CA LEU A 8 -7.25 -16.09 -2.33
C LEU A 8 -7.01 -14.58 -2.28
N PHE A 9 -8.05 -13.75 -2.49
CA PHE A 9 -8.00 -12.30 -2.58
C PHE A 9 -8.58 -11.60 -1.35
N ASP A 10 -9.02 -12.33 -0.32
CA ASP A 10 -9.56 -11.71 0.89
C ASP A 10 -8.57 -10.78 1.60
N TRP A 11 -7.27 -10.88 1.32
CA TRP A 11 -6.29 -9.93 1.84
C TRP A 11 -6.44 -8.51 1.26
N LEU A 12 -7.28 -8.30 0.24
CA LEU A 12 -7.57 -7.00 -0.35
C LEU A 12 -8.43 -6.13 0.57
N SER A 13 -9.59 -6.62 0.99
CA SER A 13 -10.60 -5.86 1.77
C SER A 13 -11.35 -6.75 2.76
N HIS A 14 -11.95 -6.17 3.81
CA HIS A 14 -12.94 -6.87 4.62
C HIS A 14 -14.31 -6.89 3.97
N ASP A 15 -14.58 -6.01 3.01
CA ASP A 15 -15.84 -6.01 2.26
C ASP A 15 -15.84 -7.17 1.25
N PRO A 16 -16.68 -8.21 1.44
CA PRO A 16 -16.73 -9.34 0.53
C PRO A 16 -17.25 -8.97 -0.86
N ALA A 17 -18.02 -7.88 -0.98
CA ALA A 17 -18.54 -7.40 -2.26
C ALA A 17 -17.43 -6.79 -3.11
N GLU A 18 -16.51 -6.04 -2.50
CA GLU A 18 -15.33 -5.48 -3.18
C GLU A 18 -14.36 -6.59 -3.62
N VAL A 19 -14.16 -7.60 -2.77
CA VAL A 19 -13.37 -8.80 -3.14
C VAL A 19 -14.02 -9.56 -4.29
N ASP A 20 -15.35 -9.74 -4.28
CA ASP A 20 -16.06 -10.41 -5.38
C ASP A 20 -16.05 -9.58 -6.66
N ALA A 21 -16.13 -8.25 -6.56
CA ALA A 21 -16.01 -7.34 -7.70
C ALA A 21 -14.62 -7.47 -8.36
N TYR A 22 -13.53 -7.49 -7.57
CA TYR A 22 -12.18 -7.74 -8.07
C TYR A 22 -12.07 -9.09 -8.81
N ILE A 23 -12.65 -10.15 -8.25
CA ILE A 23 -12.59 -11.50 -8.84
C ILE A 23 -13.42 -11.58 -10.14
N ALA A 24 -14.54 -10.89 -10.20
CA ALA A 24 -15.44 -10.91 -11.36
C ALA A 24 -14.96 -10.02 -12.51
N ASP A 25 -14.08 -9.04 -12.26
CA ASP A 25 -13.57 -8.14 -13.28
C ASP A 25 -12.55 -8.85 -14.20
N PRO A 26 -12.83 -8.98 -15.52
CA PRO A 26 -11.92 -9.63 -16.47
C PRO A 26 -10.59 -8.88 -16.67
N LEU A 27 -10.46 -7.65 -16.17
CA LEU A 27 -9.22 -6.87 -16.17
C LEU A 27 -8.36 -7.11 -14.93
N CYS A 28 -8.86 -7.85 -13.94
CA CYS A 28 -8.20 -8.16 -12.68
C CYS A 28 -7.80 -9.64 -12.59
N GLY A 29 -7.01 -9.98 -11.56
CA GLY A 29 -6.64 -11.37 -11.24
C GLY A 29 -5.82 -12.12 -12.30
N PHE A 30 -5.34 -11.45 -13.36
CA PHE A 30 -4.60 -12.09 -14.44
C PHE A 30 -3.24 -12.62 -13.98
N ASP A 31 -2.79 -13.70 -14.61
CA ASP A 31 -1.46 -14.25 -14.36
C ASP A 31 -0.39 -13.28 -14.87
N ALA A 32 0.47 -12.85 -13.95
CA ALA A 32 1.61 -12.02 -14.30
C ALA A 32 2.60 -12.82 -15.18
N SER A 33 2.97 -12.24 -16.32
CA SER A 33 4.00 -12.81 -17.19
C SER A 33 5.37 -12.81 -16.50
N VAL A 34 6.29 -13.66 -16.97
CA VAL A 34 7.67 -13.67 -16.47
C VAL A 34 8.34 -12.30 -16.62
N ALA A 35 8.07 -11.59 -17.72
CA ALA A 35 8.60 -10.24 -17.94
C ALA A 35 8.06 -9.25 -16.89
N LEU A 36 6.75 -9.29 -16.60
CA LEU A 36 6.15 -8.45 -15.56
C LEU A 36 6.78 -8.73 -14.19
N TRP A 37 7.01 -10.00 -13.83
CA TRP A 37 7.69 -10.34 -12.58
C TRP A 37 9.11 -9.78 -12.51
N ILE A 38 9.89 -9.89 -13.60
CA ILE A 38 11.25 -9.32 -13.69
C ILE A 38 11.20 -7.80 -13.45
N ASP A 39 10.26 -7.11 -14.08
CA ASP A 39 10.12 -5.65 -13.96
C ASP A 39 9.71 -5.22 -12.54
N ILE A 40 8.80 -5.96 -11.90
CA ILE A 40 8.43 -5.73 -10.49
C ILE A 40 9.66 -5.87 -9.58
N PHE A 41 10.49 -6.91 -9.77
CA PHE A 41 11.70 -7.08 -8.96
C PHE A 41 12.74 -5.98 -9.21
N HIS A 42 12.90 -5.53 -10.46
CA HIS A 42 13.74 -4.38 -10.77
C HIS A 42 13.23 -3.11 -10.08
N MET A 43 11.92 -2.85 -10.12
CA MET A 43 11.29 -1.73 -9.45
C MET A 43 11.53 -1.79 -7.93
N ILE A 44 11.30 -2.93 -7.28
CA ILE A 44 11.53 -3.12 -5.85
C ILE A 44 12.98 -2.81 -5.48
N ARG A 45 13.96 -3.37 -6.21
CA ARG A 45 15.38 -3.13 -5.96
C ARG A 45 15.77 -1.67 -6.18
N ARG A 46 15.20 -1.01 -7.19
CA ARG A 46 15.43 0.41 -7.47
C ARG A 46 14.89 1.26 -6.32
N SER A 47 13.66 1.03 -5.87
CA SER A 47 13.03 1.76 -4.75
C SER A 47 13.69 1.47 -3.39
N ALA A 48 14.34 0.31 -3.23
CA ALA A 48 15.11 -0.02 -2.03
C ALA A 48 16.43 0.75 -1.90
N ASN A 49 16.95 1.39 -2.96
CA ASN A 49 18.21 2.11 -2.93
C ASN A 49 18.02 3.62 -2.63
N ASN A 50 18.55 4.11 -1.51
CA ASN A 50 18.48 5.52 -1.10
C ASN A 50 18.99 6.51 -2.16
N ARG A 51 20.00 6.12 -2.95
CA ARG A 51 20.56 7.00 -3.99
C ARG A 51 19.53 7.40 -5.03
N ASN A 52 18.51 6.57 -5.25
CA ASN A 52 17.44 6.87 -6.21
C ASN A 52 16.43 7.91 -5.70
N PHE A 53 16.52 8.34 -4.44
CA PHE A 53 15.74 9.46 -3.89
C PHE A 53 16.46 10.81 -4.03
N ALA A 54 17.69 10.84 -4.56
CA ALA A 54 18.52 12.04 -4.58
C ALA A 54 17.92 13.20 -5.40
N SER A 55 17.18 12.89 -6.46
CA SER A 55 16.53 13.90 -7.32
C SER A 55 15.22 14.43 -6.77
N ILE A 56 14.67 13.85 -5.70
CA ILE A 56 13.39 14.27 -5.13
C ILE A 56 13.63 15.46 -4.19
N PRO A 57 12.91 16.59 -4.35
CA PRO A 57 13.01 17.72 -3.43
C PRO A 57 12.72 17.31 -1.98
N LYS A 58 13.60 17.72 -1.05
CA LYS A 58 13.51 17.33 0.37
C LYS A 58 12.28 17.85 1.09
N HIS A 59 11.71 18.95 0.58
CA HIS A 59 10.50 19.59 1.08
C HIS A 59 9.22 19.10 0.38
N LEU A 60 9.31 18.16 -0.58
CA LEU A 60 8.12 17.59 -1.21
C LEU A 60 7.32 16.82 -0.14
N PRO A 61 6.02 17.11 0.05
CA PRO A 61 5.20 16.40 1.02
C PRO A 61 4.96 14.94 0.62
N PHE A 62 5.13 14.04 1.58
CA PHE A 62 4.79 12.63 1.44
C PHE A 62 3.75 12.21 2.47
N HIS A 63 2.75 11.48 2.02
CA HIS A 63 1.79 10.78 2.87
C HIS A 63 1.84 9.30 2.56
N LEU A 64 2.39 8.53 3.50
CA LEU A 64 2.49 7.09 3.40
C LEU A 64 1.35 6.46 4.20
N ILE A 65 0.42 5.79 3.53
CA ILE A 65 -0.78 5.23 4.16
C ILE A 65 -0.88 3.74 3.87
N GLY A 66 -1.38 2.96 4.83
CA GLY A 66 -1.62 1.53 4.65
C GLY A 66 -2.40 0.92 5.81
N GLY A 67 -2.96 -0.27 5.59
CA GLY A 67 -3.75 -1.00 6.59
C GLY A 67 -2.91 -1.68 7.67
N ALA A 68 -3.41 -1.70 8.90
CA ALA A 68 -2.82 -2.43 10.02
C ALA A 68 -2.92 -3.96 9.85
N GLU A 69 -3.82 -4.43 8.98
CA GLU A 69 -4.05 -5.86 8.72
C GLU A 69 -3.60 -6.28 7.31
N ASP A 70 -2.92 -5.39 6.59
CA ASP A 70 -2.37 -5.69 5.27
C ASP A 70 -1.11 -6.60 5.39
N PRO A 71 -1.17 -7.86 4.95
CA PRO A 71 -0.02 -8.75 5.00
C PRO A 71 1.11 -8.32 4.05
N ALA A 72 0.82 -7.58 2.98
CA ALA A 72 1.82 -7.12 2.02
C ALA A 72 2.80 -6.11 2.63
N THR A 73 2.34 -5.35 3.62
CA THR A 73 3.16 -4.37 4.36
C THR A 73 3.58 -4.86 5.75
N ALA A 74 3.34 -6.13 6.06
CA ALA A 74 3.51 -6.71 7.40
C ALA A 74 2.74 -5.92 8.47
N GLY A 75 1.44 -5.68 8.23
CA GLY A 75 0.57 -4.93 9.12
C GLY A 75 0.96 -3.46 9.24
N GLY A 76 1.37 -2.83 8.14
CA GLY A 76 1.82 -1.43 8.12
C GLY A 76 3.27 -1.20 8.57
N ALA A 77 3.97 -2.19 9.09
CA ALA A 77 5.36 -2.02 9.55
C ALA A 77 6.32 -1.57 8.43
N ALA A 78 6.09 -2.02 7.19
CA ALA A 78 6.87 -1.57 6.02
C ALA A 78 6.67 -0.08 5.73
N ILE A 79 5.47 0.45 5.92
CA ILE A 79 5.12 1.87 5.74
C ILE A 79 5.87 2.72 6.76
N GLN A 80 5.84 2.32 8.05
CA GLN A 80 6.58 3.01 9.10
C GLN A 80 8.09 3.01 8.83
N ARG A 81 8.67 1.86 8.45
CA ARG A 81 10.10 1.76 8.11
C ARG A 81 10.47 2.68 6.94
N LEU A 82 9.61 2.79 5.92
CA LEU A 82 9.83 3.71 4.81
C LEU A 82 9.80 5.16 5.29
N ALA A 83 8.82 5.54 6.12
CA ALA A 83 8.72 6.90 6.67
C ALA A 83 9.98 7.29 7.45
N GLU A 84 10.45 6.42 8.34
CA GLU A 84 11.68 6.64 9.12
C GLU A 84 12.92 6.71 8.22
N ARG A 85 13.02 5.82 7.23
CA ARG A 85 14.10 5.82 6.23
C ARG A 85 14.11 7.14 5.44
N MET A 86 12.95 7.66 5.04
CA MET A 86 12.85 8.95 4.35
C MET A 86 13.26 10.12 5.24
N ARG A 87 12.83 10.16 6.50
CA ARG A 87 13.29 11.19 7.45
C ARG A 87 14.81 11.15 7.64
N LYS A 88 15.41 9.96 7.74
CA LYS A 88 16.89 9.79 7.78
C LYS A 88 17.59 10.25 6.50
N MET A 89 16.91 10.24 5.35
CA MET A 89 17.40 10.80 4.07
C MET A 89 17.20 12.32 3.94
N GLY A 90 16.70 12.98 4.99
CA GLY A 90 16.50 14.43 5.04
C GLY A 90 15.18 14.93 4.44
N PHE A 91 14.20 14.05 4.20
CA PHE A 91 12.84 14.51 3.85
C PHE A 91 12.14 15.04 5.10
N ASP A 92 11.76 16.31 5.08
CA ASP A 92 11.24 17.02 6.26
C ASP A 92 9.72 16.91 6.41
N ARG A 93 8.99 16.69 5.32
CA ARG A 93 7.51 16.58 5.28
C ARG A 93 7.06 15.17 4.97
N VAL A 94 7.28 14.24 5.91
CA VAL A 94 6.85 12.84 5.80
C VAL A 94 5.80 12.51 6.86
N ALA A 95 4.54 12.46 6.45
CA ALA A 95 3.43 11.91 7.22
C ALA A 95 3.30 10.42 6.92
N HIS A 96 2.95 9.62 7.93
CA HIS A 96 2.49 8.25 7.71
C HIS A 96 1.29 7.93 8.60
N ASN A 97 0.40 7.08 8.10
CA ASN A 97 -0.80 6.65 8.81
C ASN A 97 -1.01 5.16 8.60
N ILE A 98 -1.12 4.42 9.71
CA ILE A 98 -1.53 3.02 9.68
C ILE A 98 -3.00 2.97 10.08
N LEU A 99 -3.84 2.44 9.20
CA LEU A 99 -5.29 2.42 9.35
C LEU A 99 -5.71 1.18 10.16
N PRO A 100 -6.34 1.34 11.34
CA PRO A 100 -6.76 0.20 12.15
C PRO A 100 -7.87 -0.58 11.44
N ALA A 101 -7.88 -1.91 11.61
CA ALA A 101 -8.88 -2.82 11.03
C ALA A 101 -9.07 -2.67 9.51
N THR A 102 -8.01 -2.28 8.79
CA THR A 102 -8.02 -2.11 7.34
C THR A 102 -7.00 -3.06 6.71
N ARG A 103 -7.41 -3.71 5.61
CA ARG A 103 -6.54 -4.55 4.77
C ARG A 103 -5.82 -3.72 3.70
N HIS A 104 -5.54 -4.30 2.54
CA HIS A 104 -4.69 -3.71 1.52
C HIS A 104 -5.33 -2.52 0.79
N GLU A 105 -6.57 -2.67 0.34
CA GLU A 105 -7.28 -1.69 -0.49
C GLU A 105 -8.08 -0.71 0.38
N SER A 106 -7.38 0.19 1.08
CA SER A 106 -8.00 1.06 2.08
C SER A 106 -9.15 1.95 1.57
N LEU A 107 -9.18 2.25 0.27
CA LEU A 107 -10.26 3.04 -0.35
C LEU A 107 -11.48 2.19 -0.74
N ASN A 108 -11.35 0.86 -0.77
CA ASN A 108 -12.41 -0.12 -1.03
C ASN A 108 -12.69 -0.94 0.24
N GLU A 109 -12.50 -0.35 1.41
CA GLU A 109 -12.69 -1.00 2.71
C GLU A 109 -14.03 -0.59 3.31
N ILE A 110 -14.54 -1.36 4.28
CA ILE A 110 -15.79 -1.01 5.00
C ILE A 110 -15.72 0.38 5.65
N ASN A 111 -14.51 0.84 6.01
CA ASN A 111 -14.26 2.18 6.55
C ASN A 111 -13.82 3.21 5.49
N GLN A 112 -14.11 2.98 4.21
CA GLN A 112 -13.70 3.82 3.07
C GLN A 112 -13.98 5.32 3.26
N ASP A 113 -15.13 5.70 3.85
CA ASP A 113 -15.47 7.11 4.09
C ASP A 113 -14.45 7.77 5.02
N ALA A 114 -14.09 7.10 6.11
CA ALA A 114 -13.10 7.62 7.07
C ALA A 114 -11.70 7.69 6.44
N VAL A 115 -11.33 6.69 5.63
CA VAL A 115 -10.05 6.69 4.89
C VAL A 115 -10.02 7.84 3.88
N THR A 116 -11.10 8.04 3.14
CA THR A 116 -11.26 9.10 2.15
C THR A 116 -11.17 10.47 2.80
N GLN A 117 -11.86 10.69 3.92
CA GLN A 117 -11.75 11.95 4.68
C GLN A 117 -10.34 12.19 5.20
N LYS A 118 -9.61 11.14 5.63
CA LYS A 118 -8.21 11.26 6.04
C LYS A 118 -7.29 11.63 4.87
N PHE A 119 -7.56 11.13 3.67
CA PHE A 119 -6.83 11.51 2.46
C PHE A 119 -7.13 12.96 2.06
N LEU A 120 -8.41 13.35 2.05
CA LEU A 120 -8.83 14.73 1.76
C LEU A 120 -8.28 15.73 2.77
N GLY A 121 -8.21 15.39 4.05
CA GLY A 121 -7.63 16.26 5.08
C GLY A 121 -6.11 16.43 4.98
N TRP A 122 -5.42 15.63 4.17
CA TRP A 122 -3.99 15.79 3.90
C TRP A 122 -3.71 16.70 2.68
N LEU A 123 -4.60 16.70 1.69
CA LEU A 123 -4.52 17.53 0.49
C LEU A 123 -4.70 19.02 0.81
#